data_AF-A0A3P7NKR0-F1
#
_entry.id   AF-A0A3P7NKR0-F1
#
_cell.length_a   1.000
_cell.length_b   1.000
_cell.length_c   1.000
_cell.angle_alpha   90.00
_cell.angle_beta   90.00
_cell.angle_gamma   90.00
#
_symmetry.space_group_name_H-M   'P 1'
#
loop_
_entity.id
_entity.type
_entity.pdbx_description
1 polymer ?
#
loop_
_entity_poly.entity_id
_entity_poly.type
_entity_poly.pdbx_seq_one_letter_code
_entity_poly.pdbx_strand_id
1 'polypeptide(L)'
;MYGVCNDEDLYCATPGPPRRNTETDLQKVCGISGEMACCDSKQLGVLTSSLLKLAMLVKYTTDDPKCYDGLVRILCDLTCSTTQMKFLKVTSIGAGNTVKAIQYNISKEYTQATFDACAQIESSLFGQAISYICDKPNCGMEDFFRSFGKSTDNGGQAPYQIDFNFIVPDTISTIRTTTEVLATAIKSEPAQSVQSPAVNWIREHVWWFSMIFVFLGLTQIFLLSLLVMWCRQRQEDETSSVYKASPPISCYSKIGATIQYGISWFFQRQGALVARFPLLTLAAVCVVLTVLFCGFTRFRVTTDPIELWSDPSSRARLEKDYFDKQFGPHYPTAVLLVVFLRIAFTMVIIRTVLTA
;
A
#
# COMPACT_ATOMS: atom_id res chain seq x y z
N MET A 1 32.24 -27.20 -22.26
CA MET A 1 32.98 -25.93 -22.42
C MET A 1 34.03 -25.87 -21.35
N TYR A 2 35.20 -25.30 -21.63
CA TYR A 2 36.28 -25.20 -20.65
C TYR A 2 37.27 -24.11 -21.05
N GLY A 3 37.57 -23.18 -20.13
CA GLY A 3 38.44 -22.02 -20.35
C GLY A 3 37.75 -20.80 -20.98
N VAL A 4 38.45 -19.67 -20.97
CA VAL A 4 38.07 -18.39 -21.60
C VAL A 4 38.90 -18.19 -22.88
N CYS A 5 38.25 -17.87 -24.00
CA CYS A 5 38.85 -17.97 -25.35
C CYS A 5 39.29 -16.66 -26.00
N ASN A 6 39.03 -15.49 -25.41
CA ASN A 6 39.41 -14.16 -25.94
C ASN A 6 39.44 -13.12 -24.82
N ASP A 7 39.83 -11.88 -25.12
CA ASP A 7 39.79 -10.72 -24.21
C ASP A 7 38.36 -10.26 -23.83
N GLU A 8 37.33 -10.78 -24.50
CA GLU A 8 35.91 -10.48 -24.24
C GLU A 8 35.27 -11.41 -23.18
N ASP A 9 36.09 -12.13 -22.38
CA ASP A 9 35.62 -13.00 -21.29
C ASP A 9 34.63 -14.13 -21.71
N LEU A 10 34.62 -14.50 -23.00
CA LEU A 10 33.77 -15.56 -23.56
C LEU A 10 34.34 -16.97 -23.36
N TYR A 11 33.48 -17.96 -23.13
CA TYR A 11 33.89 -19.35 -22.90
C TYR A 11 34.29 -20.10 -24.17
N CYS A 12 35.22 -21.04 -24.03
CA CYS A 12 35.68 -21.91 -25.12
C CYS A 12 34.81 -23.16 -25.31
N ALA A 13 34.51 -23.49 -26.57
CA ALA A 13 33.88 -24.74 -26.98
C ALA A 13 34.91 -25.90 -27.05
N THR A 14 35.45 -26.29 -25.90
CA THR A 14 36.43 -27.39 -25.83
C THR A 14 35.75 -28.67 -25.33
N PRO A 15 35.67 -29.75 -26.15
CA PRO A 15 35.23 -31.05 -25.68
C PRO A 15 36.35 -31.73 -24.88
N GLY A 16 36.01 -32.32 -23.73
CA GLY A 16 36.97 -33.04 -22.90
C GLY A 16 36.34 -33.56 -21.60
N PRO A 17 37.03 -34.47 -20.89
CA PRO A 17 36.59 -34.91 -19.57
C PRO A 17 36.71 -33.76 -18.55
N PRO A 18 35.97 -33.83 -17.42
CA PRO A 18 36.16 -32.92 -16.31
C PRO A 18 37.62 -32.91 -15.86
N ARG A 19 38.12 -31.76 -15.42
CA ARG A 19 39.50 -31.60 -14.93
C ARG A 19 39.50 -31.47 -13.42
N ARG A 20 40.62 -31.87 -12.80
CA ARG A 20 40.79 -31.69 -11.36
C ARG A 20 40.86 -30.20 -11.06
N ASN A 21 39.96 -29.72 -10.19
CA ASN A 21 39.99 -28.35 -9.71
C ASN A 21 40.76 -28.30 -8.39
N THR A 22 41.89 -27.60 -8.36
CA THR A 22 42.76 -27.47 -7.19
C THR A 22 42.46 -26.21 -6.37
N GLU A 23 41.47 -25.40 -6.78
CA GLU A 23 41.17 -24.12 -6.16
C GLU A 23 39.99 -24.20 -5.19
N THR A 24 40.15 -23.58 -4.02
CA THR A 24 39.11 -23.50 -2.97
C THR A 24 37.91 -22.61 -3.34
N ASP A 25 38.00 -21.88 -4.45
CA ASP A 25 37.03 -20.85 -4.80
C ASP A 25 35.73 -21.45 -5.38
N LEU A 26 35.79 -22.67 -5.92
CA LEU A 26 34.61 -23.39 -6.39
C LEU A 26 33.62 -23.68 -5.25
N GLN A 27 34.14 -24.04 -4.07
CA GLN A 27 33.30 -24.33 -2.91
C GLN A 27 32.65 -23.05 -2.36
N LYS A 28 33.34 -21.91 -2.43
CA LYS A 28 32.83 -20.61 -1.96
C LYS A 28 31.72 -20.07 -2.87
N VAL A 29 31.86 -20.21 -4.19
CA VAL A 29 30.93 -19.61 -5.16
C VAL A 29 29.74 -20.52 -5.44
N CYS A 30 29.98 -21.82 -5.63
CA CYS A 30 28.97 -22.77 -6.10
C CYS A 30 28.57 -23.85 -5.08
N GLY A 31 29.23 -23.91 -3.91
CA GLY A 31 28.96 -24.94 -2.89
C GLY A 31 29.32 -26.38 -3.30
N ILE A 32 30.03 -26.55 -4.42
CA ILE A 32 30.39 -27.87 -4.95
C ILE A 32 31.66 -28.35 -4.23
N SER A 33 31.57 -29.49 -3.52
CA SER A 33 32.68 -30.08 -2.76
C SER A 33 33.46 -31.16 -3.53
N GLY A 34 33.33 -31.18 -4.87
CA GLY A 34 33.96 -32.19 -5.72
C GLY A 34 35.36 -31.80 -6.20
N GLU A 35 36.26 -32.78 -6.29
CA GLU A 35 37.62 -32.58 -6.83
C GLU A 35 37.65 -32.34 -8.35
N MET A 36 36.56 -32.66 -9.06
CA MET A 36 36.48 -32.58 -10.53
C MET A 36 35.44 -31.53 -10.94
N ALA A 37 35.80 -30.66 -11.88
CA ALA A 37 34.92 -29.63 -12.43
C ALA A 37 35.22 -29.36 -13.91
N CYS A 38 34.26 -28.76 -14.61
CA CYS A 38 34.40 -28.34 -16.01
C CYS A 38 34.74 -26.85 -16.17
N CYS A 39 35.30 -26.21 -15.14
CA CYS A 39 35.67 -24.79 -15.17
C CYS A 39 37.08 -24.54 -14.61
N ASP A 40 37.70 -23.41 -14.98
CA ASP A 40 38.96 -22.90 -14.45
C ASP A 40 38.78 -21.61 -13.62
N SER A 41 39.84 -21.10 -12.99
CA SER A 41 39.81 -19.87 -12.18
C SER A 41 39.29 -18.66 -12.95
N LYS A 42 39.70 -18.55 -14.22
CA LYS A 42 39.33 -17.43 -15.08
C LYS A 42 37.83 -17.43 -15.36
N GLN A 43 37.27 -18.57 -15.76
CA GLN A 43 35.83 -18.73 -15.93
C GLN A 43 35.06 -18.48 -14.63
N LEU A 44 35.60 -18.93 -13.49
CA LEU A 44 34.99 -18.67 -12.19
C LEU A 44 34.99 -17.18 -11.82
N GLY A 45 36.03 -16.44 -12.20
CA GLY A 45 36.08 -14.98 -12.06
C GLY A 45 35.00 -14.26 -12.88
N VAL A 46 34.83 -14.66 -14.14
CA VAL A 46 33.77 -14.13 -15.03
C VAL A 46 32.37 -14.44 -14.48
N LEU A 47 32.17 -15.67 -13.99
CA LEU A 47 30.93 -16.07 -13.34
C LEU A 47 30.65 -15.23 -12.10
N THR A 48 31.65 -15.03 -11.23
CA THR A 48 31.51 -14.26 -9.98
C THR A 48 31.12 -12.81 -10.25
N SER A 49 31.70 -12.17 -11.27
CA SER A 49 31.32 -10.81 -11.71
C SER A 49 29.84 -10.73 -12.14
N SER A 50 29.38 -11.74 -12.88
CA SER A 50 27.97 -11.84 -13.31
C SER A 50 27.02 -12.07 -12.13
N LEU A 51 27.41 -12.92 -11.17
CA LEU A 51 26.65 -13.17 -9.94
C LEU A 51 26.56 -11.93 -9.05
N LEU A 52 27.58 -11.07 -9.02
CA LEU A 52 27.56 -9.84 -8.23
C LEU A 52 26.52 -8.84 -8.76
N LYS A 53 26.37 -8.74 -10.08
CA LYS A 53 25.29 -7.93 -10.71
C LYS A 53 23.91 -8.48 -10.32
N LEU A 54 23.75 -9.80 -10.36
CA LEU A 54 22.51 -10.46 -9.93
C LEU A 54 22.23 -10.22 -8.44
N ALA A 55 23.26 -10.27 -7.60
CA ALA A 55 23.14 -10.07 -6.16
C ALA A 55 22.63 -8.67 -5.82
N MET A 56 23.02 -7.63 -6.55
CA MET A 56 22.48 -6.28 -6.35
C MET A 56 20.97 -6.20 -6.57
N LEU A 57 20.44 -6.95 -7.55
CA LEU A 57 19.02 -6.94 -7.87
C LEU A 57 18.19 -7.82 -6.95
N VAL A 58 18.74 -8.96 -6.55
CA VAL A 58 17.96 -10.06 -5.95
C VAL A 58 18.38 -10.38 -4.52
N LYS A 59 19.67 -10.27 -4.17
CA LYS A 59 20.17 -10.71 -2.85
C LYS A 59 20.10 -9.60 -1.80
N TYR A 60 20.40 -8.36 -2.17
CA TYR A 60 20.38 -7.23 -1.22
C TYR A 60 19.01 -6.58 -1.06
N THR A 61 18.01 -7.03 -1.83
CA THR A 61 16.65 -6.50 -1.85
C THR A 61 15.66 -7.35 -1.05
N THR A 62 16.03 -8.58 -0.67
CA THR A 62 15.20 -9.50 0.12
C THR A 62 16.04 -10.34 1.07
N ASP A 63 15.44 -10.77 2.17
CA ASP A 63 16.04 -11.69 3.13
C ASP A 63 15.89 -13.18 2.73
N ASP A 64 15.04 -13.52 1.73
CA ASP A 64 14.88 -14.91 1.28
C ASP A 64 15.95 -15.28 0.24
N PRO A 65 16.87 -16.21 0.56
CA PRO A 65 17.96 -16.58 -0.35
C PRO A 65 17.50 -17.43 -1.55
N LYS A 66 16.26 -17.96 -1.56
CA LYS A 66 15.81 -18.97 -2.55
C LYS A 66 15.92 -18.52 -4.00
N CYS A 67 15.53 -17.28 -4.32
CA CYS A 67 15.62 -16.79 -5.70
C CYS A 67 17.08 -16.68 -6.15
N TYR A 68 17.93 -16.06 -5.33
CA TYR A 68 19.35 -15.89 -5.63
C TYR A 68 20.06 -17.25 -5.73
N ASP A 69 19.84 -18.14 -4.75
CA ASP A 69 20.46 -19.46 -4.70
C ASP A 69 20.02 -20.34 -5.89
N GLY A 70 18.75 -20.28 -6.28
CA GLY A 70 18.24 -20.98 -7.46
C GLY A 70 18.94 -20.54 -8.74
N LEU A 71 19.08 -19.23 -8.95
CA LEU A 71 19.77 -18.68 -10.13
C LEU A 71 21.28 -18.96 -10.12
N VAL A 72 21.94 -18.84 -8.96
CA VAL A 72 23.35 -19.21 -8.79
C VAL A 72 23.55 -20.68 -9.14
N ARG A 73 22.66 -21.57 -8.66
CA ARG A 73 22.76 -23.00 -8.94
C ARG A 73 22.67 -23.30 -10.43
N ILE A 74 21.76 -22.64 -11.16
CA ILE A 74 21.64 -22.78 -12.62
C ILE A 74 22.95 -22.37 -13.30
N LEU A 75 23.50 -21.20 -12.97
CA LEU A 75 24.73 -20.71 -13.59
C LEU A 75 25.95 -21.57 -13.21
N CYS A 76 26.00 -22.08 -11.99
CA CYS A 76 27.05 -23.00 -11.53
C CYS A 76 26.98 -24.36 -12.23
N ASP A 77 25.78 -24.93 -12.42
CA ASP A 77 25.63 -26.19 -13.14
C ASP A 77 25.92 -26.03 -14.63
N LEU A 78 25.53 -24.90 -15.21
CA LEU A 78 25.85 -24.53 -16.58
C LEU A 78 27.36 -24.41 -16.80
N THR A 79 28.10 -23.84 -15.85
CA THR A 79 29.54 -23.54 -16.00
C THR A 79 30.46 -24.65 -15.54
N CYS A 80 30.23 -25.22 -14.36
CA CYS A 80 31.20 -26.04 -13.65
C CYS A 80 30.80 -27.51 -13.49
N SER A 81 29.55 -27.89 -13.83
CA SER A 81 29.10 -29.28 -13.64
C SER A 81 29.93 -30.29 -14.44
N THR A 82 30.30 -31.39 -13.77
CA THR A 82 31.01 -32.53 -14.38
C THR A 82 30.16 -33.28 -15.40
N THR A 83 28.84 -33.06 -15.41
CA THR A 83 27.89 -33.74 -16.30
C THR A 83 27.24 -32.79 -17.29
N GLN A 84 27.87 -31.63 -17.56
CA GLN A 84 27.39 -30.60 -18.49
C GLN A 84 26.84 -31.16 -19.81
N MET A 85 27.49 -32.17 -20.38
CA MET A 85 27.08 -32.79 -21.66
C MET A 85 25.68 -33.45 -21.62
N LYS A 86 25.14 -33.80 -20.45
CA LYS A 86 23.80 -34.42 -20.33
C LYS A 86 22.67 -33.44 -20.60
N PHE A 87 22.87 -32.17 -20.26
CA PHE A 87 21.82 -31.17 -20.27
C PHE A 87 22.16 -29.91 -21.07
N LEU A 88 23.41 -29.75 -21.53
CA LEU A 88 23.84 -28.59 -22.30
C LEU A 88 24.35 -29.02 -23.68
N LYS A 89 23.94 -28.28 -24.72
CA LYS A 89 24.43 -28.43 -26.09
C LYS A 89 24.91 -27.07 -26.61
N VAL A 90 26.06 -27.06 -27.28
CA VAL A 90 26.55 -25.84 -27.96
C VAL A 90 25.85 -25.73 -29.31
N THR A 91 25.15 -24.63 -29.56
CA THR A 91 24.38 -24.41 -30.80
C THR A 91 25.13 -23.53 -31.80
N SER A 92 25.97 -22.60 -31.32
CA SER A 92 26.77 -21.74 -32.19
C SER A 92 28.16 -21.46 -31.61
N ILE A 93 29.17 -21.55 -32.48
CA ILE A 93 30.58 -21.32 -32.18
C ILE A 93 31.09 -20.16 -33.06
N GLY A 94 31.72 -19.18 -32.44
CA GLY A 94 32.32 -18.01 -33.07
C GLY A 94 33.80 -18.19 -33.42
N ALA A 95 34.43 -17.10 -33.86
CA ALA A 95 35.88 -17.06 -34.13
C ALA A 95 36.68 -17.38 -32.86
N GLY A 96 37.80 -18.10 -33.01
CA GLY A 96 38.63 -18.49 -31.86
C GLY A 96 38.00 -19.56 -30.95
N ASN A 97 37.08 -20.38 -31.47
CA ASN A 97 36.39 -21.44 -30.70
C ASN A 97 35.55 -20.91 -29.52
N THR A 98 35.07 -19.67 -29.63
CA THR A 98 34.23 -19.01 -28.63
C THR A 98 32.79 -19.52 -28.72
N VAL A 99 32.14 -19.68 -27.57
CA VAL A 99 30.73 -20.07 -27.50
C VAL A 99 29.87 -18.82 -27.67
N LYS A 100 29.00 -18.82 -28.69
CA LYS A 100 28.05 -17.72 -28.94
C LYS A 100 26.62 -18.03 -28.54
N ALA A 101 26.21 -19.30 -28.68
CA ALA A 101 24.88 -19.73 -28.30
C ALA A 101 24.88 -21.17 -27.78
N ILE A 102 24.01 -21.43 -26.82
CA ILE A 102 23.89 -22.73 -26.15
C ILE A 102 22.42 -23.06 -25.93
N GLN A 103 22.09 -24.36 -25.94
CA GLN A 103 20.81 -24.88 -25.51
C GLN A 103 20.99 -25.56 -24.15
N TYR A 104 20.19 -25.13 -23.16
CA TYR A 104 20.24 -25.64 -21.80
C TYR A 104 18.90 -26.30 -21.41
N ASN A 105 18.95 -27.60 -21.17
CA ASN A 105 17.81 -28.41 -20.78
C ASN A 105 17.65 -28.39 -19.25
N ILE A 106 16.51 -27.92 -18.76
CA ILE A 106 16.24 -27.78 -17.32
C ILE A 106 14.82 -28.23 -16.99
N SER A 107 14.57 -28.72 -15.77
CA SER A 107 13.23 -29.16 -15.39
C SER A 107 12.29 -27.97 -15.20
N LYS A 108 11.07 -28.09 -15.73
CA LYS A 108 10.04 -27.03 -15.64
C LYS A 108 9.65 -26.75 -14.19
N GLU A 109 9.61 -27.77 -13.35
CA GLU A 109 9.28 -27.65 -11.92
C GLU A 109 10.32 -26.80 -11.17
N TYR A 110 11.61 -27.03 -11.45
CA TYR A 110 12.68 -26.29 -10.80
C TYR A 110 12.73 -24.82 -11.25
N THR A 111 12.53 -24.55 -12.54
CA THR A 111 12.45 -23.17 -13.06
C THR A 111 11.21 -22.46 -12.53
N GLN A 112 10.06 -23.15 -12.41
CA GLN A 112 8.86 -22.59 -11.81
C GLN A 112 9.09 -22.20 -10.35
N ALA A 113 9.62 -23.10 -9.53
CA ALA A 113 9.91 -22.81 -8.13
C ALA A 113 10.89 -21.65 -7.95
N THR A 114 11.92 -21.57 -8.81
CA THR A 114 12.88 -20.47 -8.79
C THR A 114 12.22 -19.15 -9.20
N PHE A 115 11.39 -19.14 -10.25
CA PHE A 115 10.65 -17.97 -10.69
C PHE A 115 9.67 -17.47 -9.63
N ASP A 116 8.90 -18.36 -9.02
CA ASP A 116 7.90 -18.01 -8.00
C ASP A 116 8.58 -17.38 -6.77
N ALA A 117 9.76 -17.86 -6.38
CA ALA A 117 10.58 -17.25 -5.34
C ALA A 117 11.05 -15.84 -5.74
N CYS A 118 11.43 -15.63 -7.00
CA CYS A 118 11.84 -14.31 -7.50
C CYS A 118 10.67 -13.33 -7.63
N ALA A 119 9.46 -13.81 -7.91
CA ALA A 119 8.27 -12.99 -8.12
C ALA A 119 7.78 -12.30 -6.85
N GLN A 120 8.14 -12.85 -5.68
CA GLN A 120 7.79 -12.30 -4.38
C GLN A 120 8.72 -11.16 -3.94
N ILE A 121 9.79 -10.89 -4.68
CA ILE A 121 10.77 -9.85 -4.33
C ILE A 121 10.27 -8.49 -4.80
N GLU A 122 9.78 -7.70 -3.85
CA GLU A 122 9.39 -6.32 -4.06
C GLU A 122 10.32 -5.41 -3.23
N SER A 123 11.10 -4.58 -3.94
CA SER A 123 11.91 -3.55 -3.32
C SER A 123 11.12 -2.26 -3.27
N SER A 124 11.13 -1.57 -2.12
CA SER A 124 10.54 -0.24 -2.02
C SER A 124 11.19 0.80 -2.95
N LEU A 125 12.41 0.55 -3.44
CA LEU A 125 13.17 1.50 -4.25
C LEU A 125 13.07 1.22 -5.75
N PHE A 126 12.97 -0.06 -6.12
CA PHE A 126 13.01 -0.52 -7.51
C PHE A 126 11.70 -1.21 -7.96
N GLY A 127 10.72 -1.39 -7.06
CA GLY A 127 9.53 -2.19 -7.36
C GLY A 127 9.87 -3.69 -7.45
N GLN A 128 9.16 -4.43 -8.30
CA GLN A 128 9.37 -5.87 -8.46
C GLN A 128 10.71 -6.17 -9.16
N ALA A 129 11.57 -6.96 -8.52
CA ALA A 129 12.89 -7.29 -9.06
C ALA A 129 12.81 -7.98 -10.44
N ILE A 130 11.75 -8.76 -10.69
CA ILE A 130 11.49 -9.41 -11.98
C ILE A 130 11.40 -8.41 -13.14
N SER A 131 10.91 -7.19 -12.90
CA SER A 131 10.74 -6.19 -13.97
C SER A 131 12.07 -5.72 -14.58
N TYR A 132 13.19 -5.85 -13.86
CA TYR A 132 14.52 -5.51 -14.40
C TYR A 132 15.12 -6.63 -15.24
N ILE A 133 14.71 -7.87 -14.98
CA ILE A 133 15.19 -9.03 -15.74
C ILE A 133 14.29 -9.24 -16.95
N CYS A 134 12.99 -8.96 -16.83
CA CYS A 134 12.01 -9.25 -17.86
C CYS A 134 11.67 -8.03 -18.70
N ASP A 135 11.75 -8.19 -20.02
CA ASP A 135 11.54 -7.12 -21.01
C ASP A 135 10.04 -6.82 -21.27
N LYS A 136 9.13 -7.43 -20.49
CA LYS A 136 7.67 -7.39 -20.70
C LYS A 136 6.89 -7.25 -19.39
N PRO A 137 5.73 -6.56 -19.42
CA PRO A 137 4.90 -6.33 -18.23
C PRO A 137 4.22 -7.61 -17.69
N ASN A 138 3.82 -8.54 -18.57
CA ASN A 138 3.27 -9.84 -18.17
C ASN A 138 4.37 -10.89 -18.26
N CYS A 139 5.30 -10.84 -17.31
CA CYS A 139 6.43 -11.76 -17.29
C CYS A 139 6.01 -13.10 -16.66
N GLY A 140 5.85 -14.14 -17.48
CA GLY A 140 5.76 -15.52 -16.98
C GLY A 140 7.15 -16.14 -16.73
N MET A 141 7.18 -17.33 -16.14
CA MET A 141 8.42 -18.09 -15.91
C MET A 141 9.24 -18.27 -17.20
N GLU A 142 8.60 -18.63 -18.31
CA GLU A 142 9.30 -18.87 -19.58
C GLU A 142 9.89 -17.58 -20.16
N ASP A 143 9.16 -16.45 -20.08
CA ASP A 143 9.65 -15.14 -20.51
C ASP A 143 10.81 -14.65 -19.64
N PHE A 144 10.73 -14.87 -18.32
CA PHE A 144 11.79 -14.53 -17.37
C PHE A 144 13.10 -15.22 -17.73
N PHE A 145 13.09 -16.55 -17.88
CA PHE A 145 14.30 -17.30 -18.23
C PHE A 145 14.79 -17.00 -19.65
N ARG A 146 13.88 -16.71 -20.59
CA ARG A 146 14.25 -16.26 -21.93
C ARG A 146 14.98 -14.92 -21.91
N SER A 147 14.52 -13.96 -21.10
CA SER A 147 15.22 -12.67 -20.93
C SER A 147 16.52 -12.82 -20.15
N PHE A 148 16.54 -13.68 -19.12
CA PHE A 148 17.76 -13.99 -18.34
C PHE A 148 18.87 -14.59 -19.20
N GLY A 149 18.53 -15.41 -20.19
CA GLY A 149 19.47 -16.00 -21.15
C GLY A 149 19.81 -15.14 -22.37
N LYS A 150 19.24 -13.94 -22.49
CA LYS A 150 19.42 -13.08 -23.67
C LYS A 150 20.81 -12.47 -23.66
N SER A 151 21.56 -12.66 -24.76
CA SER A 151 22.93 -12.13 -24.87
C SER A 151 22.96 -10.60 -24.95
N THR A 152 24.11 -10.00 -24.64
CA THR A 152 24.38 -8.57 -24.86
C THR A 152 24.13 -8.14 -26.31
N ASP A 153 24.47 -8.97 -27.29
CA ASP A 153 24.23 -8.72 -28.72
C ASP A 153 22.73 -8.58 -29.05
N ASN A 154 21.87 -9.26 -28.29
CA ASN A 154 20.42 -9.26 -28.46
C ASN A 154 19.72 -8.28 -27.50
N GLY A 155 20.45 -7.38 -26.84
CA GLY A 155 19.91 -6.41 -25.89
C GLY A 155 19.57 -6.99 -24.51
N GLY A 156 20.22 -8.09 -24.12
CA GLY A 156 20.20 -8.63 -22.76
C GLY A 156 21.50 -8.35 -22.00
N GLN A 157 21.75 -9.11 -20.94
CA GLN A 157 22.96 -8.96 -20.09
C GLN A 157 23.82 -10.24 -20.01
N ALA A 158 23.37 -11.34 -20.61
CA ALA A 158 24.16 -12.57 -20.63
C ALA A 158 25.37 -12.42 -21.57
N PRO A 159 26.53 -13.00 -21.24
CA PRO A 159 27.74 -12.92 -22.07
C PRO A 159 27.57 -13.61 -23.44
N TYR A 160 26.71 -14.62 -23.52
CA TYR A 160 26.34 -15.33 -24.74
C TYR A 160 24.89 -15.79 -24.65
N GLN A 161 24.31 -16.22 -25.77
CA GLN A 161 22.90 -16.59 -25.84
C GLN A 161 22.65 -17.95 -25.15
N ILE A 162 21.72 -17.99 -24.21
CA ILE A 162 21.31 -19.20 -23.48
C ILE A 162 19.85 -19.49 -23.78
N ASP A 163 19.62 -20.53 -24.58
CA ASP A 163 18.28 -20.97 -24.95
C ASP A 163 17.82 -22.06 -23.96
N PHE A 164 16.98 -21.67 -23.00
CA PHE A 164 16.38 -22.58 -22.03
C PHE A 164 15.30 -23.45 -22.67
N ASN A 165 15.43 -24.77 -22.50
CA ASN A 165 14.45 -25.76 -22.90
C ASN A 165 13.89 -26.46 -21.65
N PHE A 166 12.61 -26.26 -21.38
CA PHE A 166 11.96 -26.73 -20.15
C PHE A 166 11.43 -28.16 -20.34
N ILE A 167 12.06 -29.12 -19.67
CA ILE A 167 11.66 -30.52 -19.68
C ILE A 167 10.65 -30.77 -18.56
N VAL A 168 9.52 -31.36 -18.89
CA VAL A 168 8.61 -31.96 -17.89
C VAL A 168 9.09 -33.39 -17.68
N PRO A 169 9.39 -33.84 -16.45
CA PRO A 169 9.74 -35.23 -16.23
C PRO A 169 8.55 -36.11 -16.66
N ASP A 170 8.79 -37.04 -17.58
CA ASP A 170 7.77 -38.01 -18.00
C ASP A 170 7.26 -38.76 -16.75
N THR A 171 5.96 -38.65 -16.49
CA THR A 171 5.22 -39.20 -15.35
C THR A 171 5.09 -40.73 -15.39
N ILE A 172 6.14 -41.44 -15.79
CA ILE A 172 6.18 -42.92 -15.87
C ILE A 172 7.57 -43.42 -15.43
N SER A 173 7.95 -43.17 -14.18
CA SER A 173 8.91 -44.02 -13.43
C SER A 173 9.12 -43.58 -11.97
N THR A 174 8.72 -42.36 -11.60
CA THR A 174 8.98 -41.79 -10.27
C THR A 174 7.75 -41.73 -9.36
N ILE A 175 6.75 -42.58 -9.58
CA ILE A 175 5.56 -42.70 -8.69
C ILE A 175 5.83 -43.64 -7.49
N ARG A 176 7.01 -44.27 -7.40
CA ARG A 176 7.29 -45.29 -6.37
C ARG A 176 8.14 -44.86 -5.16
N THR A 177 8.55 -43.61 -5.02
CA THR A 177 9.55 -43.30 -3.96
C THR A 177 9.40 -41.95 -3.23
N THR A 178 8.34 -41.17 -3.47
CA THR A 178 8.22 -39.83 -2.84
C THR A 178 7.05 -39.67 -1.87
N THR A 179 6.28 -40.72 -1.59
CA THR A 179 5.17 -40.64 -0.62
C THR A 179 5.58 -40.55 0.85
N GLU A 180 6.88 -40.58 1.20
CA GLU A 180 7.31 -40.54 2.61
C GLU A 180 8.01 -39.24 3.07
N VAL A 181 8.31 -38.27 2.18
CA VAL A 181 9.14 -37.10 2.58
C VAL A 181 8.38 -35.77 2.69
N LEU A 182 7.14 -35.67 2.17
CA LEU A 182 6.44 -34.37 2.08
C LEU A 182 5.56 -34.03 3.31
N ALA A 183 5.56 -34.82 4.37
CA ALA A 183 4.66 -34.58 5.52
C ALA A 183 5.26 -33.75 6.66
N THR A 184 6.54 -33.35 6.60
CA THR A 184 7.19 -32.71 7.76
C THR A 184 8.18 -31.60 7.37
N ALA A 185 7.72 -30.51 6.76
CA ALA A 185 8.51 -29.27 6.76
C ALA A 185 7.69 -28.00 6.47
N ILE A 186 7.38 -27.30 7.57
CA ILE A 186 7.39 -25.84 7.72
C ILE A 186 6.15 -25.07 7.22
N LYS A 187 5.25 -24.93 8.19
CA LYS A 187 4.35 -23.81 8.44
C LYS A 187 5.17 -22.54 8.73
N SER A 188 5.02 -21.49 7.94
CA SER A 188 5.36 -20.11 8.33
C SER A 188 4.45 -19.12 7.59
N GLU A 189 3.56 -18.48 8.35
CA GLU A 189 2.76 -17.32 7.94
C GLU A 189 3.66 -16.09 7.65
N PRO A 190 3.30 -15.24 6.67
CA PRO A 190 3.83 -13.89 6.60
C PRO A 190 2.99 -12.93 7.46
N ALA A 191 3.68 -12.06 8.20
CA ALA A 191 3.10 -11.00 9.00
C ALA A 191 2.44 -9.93 8.12
N GLN A 192 1.10 -9.93 8.07
CA GLN A 192 0.32 -8.78 7.64
C GLN A 192 -0.10 -7.96 8.86
N SER A 193 -0.02 -6.64 8.74
CA SER A 193 -0.39 -5.65 9.75
C SER A 193 -1.78 -5.94 10.33
N VAL A 194 -1.84 -6.12 11.65
CA VAL A 194 -3.06 -6.39 12.41
C VAL A 194 -3.97 -5.16 12.40
N GLN A 195 -4.89 -5.09 11.43
CA GLN A 195 -6.11 -4.31 11.58
C GLN A 195 -7.21 -5.31 12.00
N SER A 196 -7.48 -5.43 13.30
CA SER A 196 -8.43 -6.42 13.82
C SER A 196 -9.84 -6.24 13.23
N PRO A 197 -10.52 -7.32 12.78
CA PRO A 197 -11.87 -7.26 12.21
C PRO A 197 -12.92 -6.70 13.18
N ALA A 198 -12.66 -6.75 14.48
CA ALA A 198 -13.52 -6.19 15.52
C ALA A 198 -13.68 -4.65 15.43
N VAL A 199 -12.65 -3.92 14.99
CA VAL A 199 -12.68 -2.44 14.96
C VAL A 199 -13.57 -1.91 13.84
N ASN A 200 -13.58 -2.59 12.70
CA ASN A 200 -14.43 -2.24 11.58
C ASN A 200 -15.91 -2.51 11.89
N TRP A 201 -16.19 -3.64 12.56
CA TRP A 201 -17.52 -4.00 13.03
C TRP A 201 -18.11 -2.98 14.03
N ILE A 202 -17.30 -2.51 14.99
CA ILE A 202 -17.73 -1.49 15.96
C ILE A 202 -18.04 -0.16 15.27
N ARG A 203 -17.21 0.25 14.29
CA ARG A 203 -17.39 1.52 13.56
C ARG A 203 -18.67 1.55 12.74
N GLU A 204 -19.04 0.43 12.13
CA GLU A 204 -20.24 0.33 11.30
C GLU A 204 -21.53 0.33 12.12
N HIS A 205 -21.49 -0.18 13.36
CA HIS A 205 -22.70 -0.33 14.17
C HIS A 205 -22.91 0.76 15.25
N VAL A 206 -21.93 1.65 15.48
CA VAL A 206 -22.03 2.70 16.50
C VAL A 206 -23.24 3.63 16.32
N TRP A 207 -23.57 3.96 15.07
CA TRP A 207 -24.71 4.82 14.73
C TRP A 207 -26.04 4.14 15.02
N TRP A 208 -26.12 2.84 14.79
CA TRP A 208 -27.32 2.06 15.04
C TRP A 208 -27.61 1.96 16.54
N PHE A 209 -26.58 1.71 17.36
CA PHE A 209 -26.71 1.72 18.81
C PHE A 209 -27.12 3.10 19.34
N SER A 210 -26.50 4.19 18.85
CA SER A 210 -26.87 5.55 19.26
C SER A 210 -28.34 5.87 18.96
N MET A 211 -28.86 5.49 17.80
CA MET A 211 -30.26 5.73 17.42
C MET A 211 -31.24 4.94 18.30
N ILE A 212 -30.90 3.69 18.62
CA ILE A 212 -31.73 2.85 19.51
C ILE A 212 -31.80 3.43 20.92
N PHE A 213 -30.68 3.88 21.50
CA PHE A 213 -30.69 4.48 22.84
C PHE A 213 -31.55 5.75 22.91
N VAL A 214 -31.48 6.62 21.90
CA VAL A 214 -32.33 7.82 21.82
C VAL A 214 -33.80 7.45 21.70
N PHE A 215 -34.14 6.48 20.86
CA PHE A 215 -35.53 6.02 20.68
C PHE A 215 -36.09 5.38 21.97
N LEU A 216 -35.31 4.53 22.64
CA LEU A 216 -35.69 3.95 23.92
C LEU A 216 -35.87 5.03 25.00
N GLY A 217 -35.00 6.05 25.03
CA GLY A 217 -35.13 7.18 25.95
C GLY A 217 -36.42 7.97 25.75
N LEU A 218 -36.73 8.35 24.50
CA LEU A 218 -37.94 9.12 24.19
C LEU A 218 -39.22 8.31 24.41
N THR A 219 -39.21 7.01 24.11
CA THR A 219 -40.37 6.13 24.36
C THR A 219 -40.61 5.92 25.85
N GLN A 220 -39.56 5.78 26.67
CA GLN A 220 -39.70 5.72 28.13
C GLN A 220 -40.27 7.03 28.69
N ILE A 221 -39.78 8.19 28.24
CA ILE A 221 -40.33 9.50 28.66
C ILE A 221 -41.82 9.62 28.28
N PHE A 222 -42.18 9.19 27.06
CA PHE A 222 -43.56 9.21 26.61
C PHE A 222 -44.47 8.28 27.43
N LEU A 223 -44.04 7.04 27.67
CA LEU A 223 -44.78 6.08 28.50
C LEU A 223 -44.92 6.57 29.95
N LEU A 224 -43.87 7.15 30.53
CA LEU A 224 -43.95 7.79 31.85
C LEU A 224 -44.92 8.96 31.85
N SER A 225 -44.94 9.78 30.80
CA SER A 225 -45.90 10.88 30.69
C SER A 225 -47.35 10.38 30.61
N LEU A 226 -47.59 9.29 29.88
CA LEU A 226 -48.91 8.65 29.80
C LEU A 226 -49.30 7.98 31.11
N LEU A 227 -48.37 7.33 31.82
CA LEU A 227 -48.62 6.77 33.15
C LEU A 227 -48.94 7.86 34.16
N VAL A 228 -48.20 8.96 34.16
CA VAL A 228 -48.49 10.13 35.02
C VAL A 228 -49.85 10.73 34.67
N MET A 229 -50.18 10.85 33.38
CA MET A 229 -51.47 11.36 32.93
C MET A 229 -52.62 10.42 33.31
N TRP A 230 -52.43 9.11 33.16
CA TRP A 230 -53.40 8.08 33.54
C TRP A 230 -53.60 8.01 35.05
N CYS A 231 -52.52 8.08 35.84
CA CYS A 231 -52.60 8.18 37.29
C CYS A 231 -53.33 9.45 37.73
N ARG A 232 -53.06 10.59 37.08
CA ARG A 232 -53.77 11.85 37.35
C ARG A 232 -55.25 11.75 37.01
N GLN A 233 -55.58 11.19 35.85
CA GLN A 233 -56.97 11.03 35.42
C GLN A 233 -57.73 10.07 36.34
N ARG A 234 -57.12 8.96 36.75
CA ARG A 234 -57.73 8.01 37.71
C ARG A 234 -57.93 8.65 39.09
N GLN A 235 -56.99 9.48 39.53
CA GLN A 235 -57.11 10.23 40.77
C GLN A 235 -58.21 11.30 40.68
N GLU A 236 -58.40 11.92 39.51
CA GLU A 236 -59.53 12.82 39.23
C GLU A 236 -60.86 12.06 39.23
N ASP A 237 -60.96 10.85 38.67
CA ASP A 237 -62.22 10.08 38.66
C ASP A 237 -62.70 9.69 40.08
N GLU A 238 -61.79 9.28 40.96
CA GLU A 238 -62.14 9.00 42.37
C GLU A 238 -62.52 10.27 43.14
N THR A 239 -61.83 11.40 42.90
CA THR A 239 -62.12 12.68 43.59
C THR A 239 -63.34 13.42 43.04
N SER A 240 -63.65 13.25 41.74
CA SER A 240 -64.82 13.82 41.06
C SER A 240 -66.14 13.17 41.50
N SER A 241 -66.08 11.93 42.00
CA SER A 241 -67.24 11.27 42.62
C SER A 241 -67.64 11.85 43.99
N VAL A 242 -66.76 12.65 44.64
CA VAL A 242 -66.97 13.13 46.03
C VAL A 242 -67.12 14.66 46.16
N TYR A 243 -66.59 15.51 45.26
CA TYR A 243 -66.85 16.96 45.27
C TYR A 243 -66.81 17.60 43.87
N LYS A 244 -67.94 18.16 43.38
CA LYS A 244 -67.96 19.11 42.26
C LYS A 244 -67.46 20.48 42.74
N ALA A 245 -66.19 20.78 42.52
CA ALA A 245 -65.66 22.14 42.50
C ALA A 245 -64.75 22.30 41.28
N SER A 246 -64.88 23.42 40.58
CA SER A 246 -64.12 23.76 39.37
C SER A 246 -62.61 23.57 39.56
N PRO A 247 -61.87 23.05 38.56
CA PRO A 247 -60.45 22.79 38.73
C PRO A 247 -59.68 24.10 38.97
N PRO A 248 -58.79 24.17 39.99
CA PRO A 248 -57.97 25.35 40.18
C PRO A 248 -57.00 25.52 39.01
N ILE A 249 -56.87 26.77 38.58
CA ILE A 249 -55.94 27.24 37.56
C ILE A 249 -54.54 26.64 37.78
N SER A 250 -54.10 25.84 36.81
CA SER A 250 -52.86 25.05 36.81
C SER A 250 -51.63 25.88 37.20
N CYS A 251 -50.75 25.33 38.05
CA CYS A 251 -49.52 25.99 38.54
C CYS A 251 -48.65 26.58 37.41
N TYR A 252 -48.62 25.91 36.25
CA TYR A 252 -47.92 26.39 35.05
C TYR A 252 -48.44 27.74 34.55
N SER A 253 -49.76 27.96 34.62
CA SER A 253 -50.35 29.24 34.19
C SER A 253 -50.06 30.36 35.19
N LYS A 254 -49.88 30.06 36.49
CA LYS A 254 -49.46 31.03 37.49
C LYS A 254 -48.00 31.45 37.28
N ILE A 255 -47.10 30.49 37.08
CA ILE A 255 -45.69 30.76 36.78
C ILE A 255 -45.56 31.53 35.46
N GLY A 256 -46.28 31.11 34.43
CA GLY A 256 -46.34 31.82 33.14
C GLY A 256 -46.81 33.27 33.29
N ALA A 257 -47.89 33.49 34.05
CA ALA A 257 -48.41 34.84 34.32
C ALA A 257 -47.42 35.71 35.12
N THR A 258 -46.72 35.16 36.11
CA THR A 258 -45.72 35.90 36.90
C THR A 258 -44.52 36.31 36.05
N ILE A 259 -44.02 35.40 35.20
CA ILE A 259 -42.90 35.68 34.29
C ILE A 259 -43.33 36.74 33.27
N GLN A 260 -44.52 36.61 32.68
CA GLN A 260 -45.03 37.55 31.69
C GLN A 260 -45.22 38.95 32.28
N TYR A 261 -45.76 39.05 33.50
CA TYR A 261 -45.93 40.33 34.18
C TYR A 261 -44.57 40.96 34.55
N GLY A 262 -43.63 40.17 35.07
CA GLY A 262 -42.29 40.64 35.43
C GLY A 262 -41.50 41.18 34.23
N ILE A 263 -41.55 40.45 33.10
CA ILE A 263 -40.90 40.87 31.85
C ILE A 263 -41.55 42.15 31.31
N SER A 264 -42.89 42.22 31.29
CA SER A 264 -43.62 43.39 30.80
C SER A 264 -43.29 44.64 31.61
N TRP A 265 -43.26 44.51 32.94
CA TRP A 265 -42.89 45.59 33.84
C TRP A 265 -41.47 46.09 33.62
N PHE A 266 -40.50 45.18 33.42
CA PHE A 266 -39.11 45.54 33.16
C PHE A 266 -38.95 46.31 31.84
N PHE A 267 -39.54 45.80 30.76
CA PHE A 267 -39.47 46.47 29.46
C PHE A 267 -40.23 47.81 29.44
N GLN A 268 -41.37 47.90 30.10
CA GLN A 268 -42.10 49.16 30.25
C GLN A 268 -41.27 50.21 30.99
N ARG A 269 -40.57 49.82 32.07
CA ARG A 269 -39.74 50.73 32.85
C ARG A 269 -38.50 51.19 32.08
N GLN A 270 -37.84 50.29 31.35
CA GLN A 270 -36.73 50.64 30.46
C GLN A 270 -37.18 51.55 29.31
N GLY A 271 -38.28 51.20 28.64
CA GLY A 271 -38.87 52.01 27.58
C GLY A 271 -39.28 53.40 28.05
N ALA A 272 -39.85 53.51 29.26
CA ALA A 272 -40.20 54.80 29.85
C ALA A 272 -38.97 55.67 30.16
N LEU A 273 -37.85 55.06 30.58
CA LEU A 273 -36.60 55.79 30.83
C LEU A 273 -35.99 56.32 29.53
N VAL A 274 -36.02 55.51 28.46
CA VAL A 274 -35.56 55.91 27.11
C VAL A 274 -36.44 57.01 26.52
N ALA A 275 -37.77 56.91 26.67
CA ALA A 275 -38.70 57.93 26.18
C ALA A 275 -38.60 59.26 26.95
N ARG A 276 -38.25 59.22 28.24
CA ARG A 276 -38.15 60.42 29.09
C ARG A 276 -36.84 61.20 28.90
N PHE A 277 -35.75 60.52 28.53
CA PHE A 277 -34.42 61.15 28.35
C PHE A 277 -33.71 60.70 27.05
N PRO A 278 -34.28 60.97 25.87
CA PRO A 278 -33.82 60.40 24.60
C PRO A 278 -32.38 60.78 24.24
N LEU A 279 -31.99 62.05 24.44
CA LEU A 279 -30.63 62.54 24.14
C LEU A 279 -29.56 61.90 25.02
N LEU A 280 -29.84 61.75 26.32
CA LEU A 280 -28.91 61.15 27.29
C LEU A 280 -28.72 59.65 27.01
N THR A 281 -29.81 58.94 26.71
CA THR A 281 -29.73 57.52 26.35
C THR A 281 -29.00 57.29 25.04
N LEU A 282 -29.19 58.16 24.03
CA LEU A 282 -28.48 58.07 22.76
C LEU A 282 -26.98 58.32 22.95
N ALA A 283 -26.61 59.38 23.67
CA ALA A 283 -25.22 59.67 24.00
C ALA A 283 -24.55 58.52 24.76
N ALA A 284 -25.24 57.96 25.77
CA ALA A 284 -24.73 56.82 26.52
C ALA A 284 -24.50 55.58 25.65
N VAL A 285 -25.42 55.24 24.75
CA VAL A 285 -25.26 54.12 23.82
C VAL A 285 -24.11 54.36 22.84
N CYS A 286 -23.96 55.58 22.30
CA CYS A 286 -22.85 55.93 21.42
C CYS A 286 -21.49 55.82 22.14
N VAL A 287 -21.40 56.26 23.40
CA VAL A 287 -20.18 56.10 24.21
C VAL A 287 -19.86 54.63 24.43
N VAL A 288 -20.85 53.80 24.77
CA VAL A 288 -20.65 52.35 24.95
C VAL A 288 -20.20 51.68 23.65
N LEU A 289 -20.85 52.00 22.52
CA LEU A 289 -20.47 51.44 21.21
C LEU A 289 -19.06 51.84 20.80
N THR A 290 -18.67 53.11 20.96
CA THR A 290 -17.31 53.57 20.62
C THR A 290 -16.24 52.90 21.47
N VAL A 291 -16.49 52.71 22.77
CA VAL A 291 -15.59 51.95 23.66
C VAL A 291 -15.46 50.49 23.22
N LEU A 292 -16.57 49.83 22.86
CA LEU A 292 -16.56 48.45 22.36
C LEU A 292 -15.86 48.34 20.99
N PHE A 293 -16.08 49.32 20.10
CA PHE A 293 -15.42 49.37 18.79
C PHE A 293 -13.91 49.62 18.88
N CYS A 294 -13.44 50.30 19.92
CA CYS A 294 -11.99 50.43 20.16
C CYS A 294 -11.31 49.06 20.29
N GLY A 295 -12.00 48.05 20.85
CA GLY A 295 -11.50 46.67 20.93
C GLY A 295 -11.25 46.00 19.58
N PHE A 296 -11.98 46.37 18.53
CA PHE A 296 -11.77 45.82 17.17
C PHE A 296 -10.42 46.22 16.57
N THR A 297 -9.79 47.30 17.04
CA THR A 297 -8.44 47.69 16.57
C THR A 297 -7.36 46.67 16.95
N ARG A 298 -7.62 45.82 17.95
CA ARG A 298 -6.72 44.75 18.42
C ARG A 298 -7.05 43.38 17.79
N PHE A 299 -8.08 43.31 16.94
CA PHE A 299 -8.49 42.05 16.33
C PHE A 299 -7.49 41.64 15.25
N ARG A 300 -6.89 40.45 15.41
CA ARG A 300 -5.98 39.84 14.42
C ARG A 300 -6.62 38.57 13.89
N VAL A 301 -6.72 38.45 12.56
CA VAL A 301 -7.24 37.26 11.89
C VAL A 301 -6.13 36.24 11.72
N THR A 302 -6.35 35.02 12.20
CA THR A 302 -5.52 33.85 11.91
C THR A 302 -5.84 33.34 10.50
N THR A 303 -4.89 33.49 9.57
CA THR A 303 -5.04 33.03 8.16
C THR A 303 -4.59 31.59 7.95
N ASP A 304 -3.82 31.04 8.89
CA ASP A 304 -3.20 29.74 8.73
C ASP A 304 -4.24 28.64 9.03
N PRO A 305 -4.58 27.79 8.05
CA PRO A 305 -5.65 26.80 8.23
C PRO A 305 -5.29 25.79 9.31
N ILE A 306 -4.00 25.47 9.47
CA ILE A 306 -3.56 24.48 10.45
C ILE A 306 -3.84 25.01 11.87
N GLU A 307 -3.56 26.28 12.17
CA GLU A 307 -3.89 26.90 13.47
C GLU A 307 -5.40 26.97 13.72
N LEU A 308 -6.19 27.17 12.67
CA LEU A 308 -7.64 27.26 12.79
C LEU A 308 -8.29 25.90 13.12
N TRP A 309 -7.79 24.83 12.51
CA TRP A 309 -8.44 23.51 12.55
C TRP A 309 -7.79 22.52 13.52
N SER A 310 -6.68 22.88 14.17
CA SER A 310 -6.06 21.98 15.15
C SER A 310 -5.54 22.72 16.37
N ASP A 311 -5.93 22.18 17.52
CA ASP A 311 -5.53 22.68 18.83
C ASP A 311 -4.00 22.52 19.03
N PRO A 312 -3.31 23.53 19.58
CA PRO A 312 -1.85 23.51 19.76
C PRO A 312 -1.37 22.42 20.74
N SER A 313 -2.21 21.95 21.65
CA SER A 313 -1.88 20.88 22.61
C SER A 313 -2.23 19.48 22.10
N SER A 314 -2.85 19.38 20.91
CA SER A 314 -3.22 18.09 20.34
C SER A 314 -1.99 17.25 20.00
N ARG A 315 -2.10 15.92 20.22
CA ARG A 315 -1.03 14.97 19.92
C ARG A 315 -0.53 15.09 18.47
N ALA A 316 -1.45 15.21 17.51
CA ALA A 316 -1.11 15.36 16.10
C ALA A 316 -0.28 16.63 15.83
N ARG A 317 -0.52 17.72 16.57
CA ARG A 317 0.25 18.96 16.45
C ARG A 317 1.63 18.82 17.06
N LEU A 318 1.75 18.17 18.22
CA LEU A 318 3.04 17.88 18.85
C LEU A 318 3.93 16.98 17.97
N GLU A 319 3.35 15.93 17.38
CA GLU A 319 4.06 15.03 16.45
C GLU A 319 4.48 15.76 15.18
N LYS A 320 3.63 16.63 14.64
CA LYS A 320 3.97 17.49 13.49
C LYS A 320 5.09 18.46 13.81
N ASP A 321 5.02 19.18 14.94
CA ASP A 321 6.05 20.15 15.33
C ASP A 321 7.39 19.45 15.62
N TYR A 322 7.37 18.23 16.15
CA TYR A 322 8.55 17.38 16.28
C TYR A 322 9.13 16.99 14.91
N PHE A 323 8.29 16.55 13.98
CA PHE A 323 8.71 16.19 12.62
C PHE A 323 9.32 17.38 11.88
N ASP A 324 8.65 18.53 11.89
CA ASP A 324 9.08 19.73 11.17
C ASP A 324 10.41 20.29 11.73
N LYS A 325 10.71 20.09 13.02
CA LYS A 325 12.02 20.43 13.62
C LYS A 325 13.15 19.50 13.19
N GLN A 326 12.86 18.21 13.06
CA GLN A 326 13.87 17.18 12.77
C GLN A 326 14.18 17.06 11.27
N PHE A 327 13.15 17.16 10.43
CA PHE A 327 13.23 16.91 8.99
C PHE A 327 13.00 18.15 8.13
N GLY A 328 12.61 19.27 8.74
CA GLY A 328 12.12 20.44 8.03
C GLY A 328 10.64 20.30 7.62
N PRO A 329 10.01 21.40 7.18
CA PRO A 329 8.61 21.38 6.75
C PRO A 329 8.41 20.53 5.49
N HIS A 330 7.25 19.88 5.38
CA HIS A 330 6.87 19.17 4.16
C HIS A 330 6.89 20.09 2.94
N TYR A 331 7.41 19.57 1.82
CA TYR A 331 7.44 20.28 0.55
C TYR A 331 6.01 20.52 0.02
N PRO A 332 5.69 21.73 -0.50
CA PRO A 332 4.41 21.97 -1.12
C PRO A 332 4.29 21.18 -2.42
N THR A 333 3.25 20.35 -2.54
CA THR A 333 2.95 19.60 -3.75
C THR A 333 2.12 20.43 -4.70
N ALA A 334 2.64 20.76 -5.88
CA ALA A 334 1.88 21.34 -6.99
C ALA A 334 1.66 20.26 -8.06
N VAL A 335 0.42 19.79 -8.19
CA VAL A 335 0.05 18.75 -9.17
C VAL A 335 -0.75 19.38 -10.30
N LEU A 336 -0.30 19.22 -11.55
CA LEU A 336 -1.03 19.60 -12.76
C LEU A 336 -1.69 18.36 -13.36
N LEU A 337 -3.01 18.32 -13.35
CA LEU A 337 -3.78 17.23 -13.95
C LEU A 337 -4.33 17.68 -15.31
N VAL A 338 -3.74 17.17 -16.40
CA VAL A 338 -4.20 17.42 -17.77
C VAL A 338 -5.08 16.27 -18.23
N VAL A 339 -6.37 16.53 -18.41
CA VAL A 339 -7.31 15.57 -18.99
C VAL A 339 -7.55 15.91 -20.46
N PHE A 340 -7.17 15.01 -21.36
CA PHE A 340 -7.57 15.11 -22.76
C PHE A 340 -8.99 14.54 -22.94
N LEU A 341 -9.97 15.41 -23.12
CA LEU A 341 -11.29 14.99 -23.59
C LEU A 341 -11.13 14.53 -25.05
N ARG A 342 -11.27 13.22 -25.31
CA ARG A 342 -11.53 12.72 -26.67
C ARG A 342 -12.95 13.15 -27.06
N ILE A 343 -13.10 14.39 -27.51
CA ILE A 343 -14.28 14.77 -28.28
C ILE A 343 -14.19 13.93 -29.55
N ALA A 344 -15.11 12.97 -29.70
CA ALA A 344 -15.31 12.27 -30.95
C ALA A 344 -15.65 13.33 -32.01
N PHE A 345 -14.64 13.77 -32.75
CA PHE A 345 -14.80 14.50 -34.00
C PHE A 345 -15.34 13.50 -35.03
N THR A 346 -16.60 13.10 -34.84
CA THR A 346 -17.35 12.37 -35.85
C THR A 346 -17.65 13.36 -36.96
N MET A 347 -16.72 13.43 -37.92
CA MET A 347 -17.04 13.52 -39.34
C MET A 347 -17.95 14.70 -39.75
N VAL A 348 -17.48 15.93 -39.55
CA VAL A 348 -17.87 17.08 -40.42
C VAL A 348 -16.82 17.21 -41.52
N ILE A 349 -16.64 16.15 -42.31
CA ILE A 349 -16.02 16.20 -43.64
C ILE A 349 -17.11 15.77 -44.63
N ILE A 350 -18.21 16.52 -44.67
CA ILE A 350 -19.24 16.42 -45.72
C ILE A 350 -19.69 17.85 -46.03
N ARG A 351 -18.83 18.67 -46.68
CA ARG A 351 -19.27 19.79 -47.56
C ARG A 351 -18.19 20.67 -48.23
N THR A 352 -16.92 20.26 -48.36
CA THR A 352 -15.91 21.17 -48.96
C THR A 352 -14.89 20.54 -49.92
N VAL A 353 -15.23 19.42 -50.56
CA VAL A 353 -14.42 18.86 -51.68
C VAL A 353 -15.30 18.61 -52.93
N LEU A 354 -16.44 19.30 -53.03
CA LEU A 354 -17.34 19.21 -54.18
C LEU A 354 -17.72 20.61 -54.64
N THR A 355 -16.69 21.43 -54.86
CA THR A 355 -16.66 22.67 -55.67
C THR A 355 -15.27 23.30 -55.50
N ALA A 356 -14.30 22.88 -56.30
CA ALA A 356 -13.16 23.67 -56.80
C ALA A 356 -12.28 22.74 -57.64
#